data_AF-A0A239G8V1-F1
#
_entry.id   AF-A0A239G8V1-F1
#
_cell.length_a   1.000
_cell.length_b   1.000
_cell.length_c   1.000
_cell.angle_alpha   90.00
_cell.angle_beta   90.00
_cell.angle_gamma   90.00
#
_symmetry.space_group_name_H-M   'P 1'
#
loop_
_entity.id
_entity.type
_entity.pdbx_description
1 polymer ?
#
loop_
_entity_poly.entity_id
_entity_poly.type
_entity_poly.pdbx_seq_one_letter_code
_entity_poly.pdbx_strand_id
1 'polypeptide(L)'
;MFQDRYKSEPVENESYFLTVLRYIHQNPLKAGMTKNVKDYKWSSYNEFMDKEKIVDADFALKIFNEDREKGIEKFKIHHEEISAIKCLDIEGKKRLTDEKAIEVIKRICSLKNCLEIQNMSQETRNKYMKRLKEEGLSTKQISRLTGVSRGVVLKT
;
A
#
# COMPACT_ATOMS: atom_id res chain seq x y z
N MET A 1 6.53 15.23 -7.97
CA MET A 1 7.14 14.96 -6.65
C MET A 1 6.13 14.39 -5.65
N PHE A 2 4.84 14.75 -5.72
CA PHE A 2 3.77 14.10 -4.94
C PHE A 2 2.97 13.14 -5.83
N GLN A 3 2.82 11.88 -5.41
CA GLN A 3 2.12 10.86 -6.22
C GLN A 3 0.61 10.83 -6.00
N ASP A 4 0.11 11.30 -4.84
CA ASP A 4 -1.32 11.39 -4.49
C ASP A 4 -1.55 12.32 -3.27
N ARG A 5 -2.82 12.48 -2.84
CA ARG A 5 -3.17 13.15 -1.56
C ARG A 5 -2.72 12.30 -0.36
N TYR A 6 -2.32 12.96 0.73
CA TYR A 6 -2.04 12.29 2.00
C TYR A 6 -3.31 11.64 2.55
N LYS A 7 -3.16 10.43 3.10
CA LYS A 7 -4.19 9.83 3.95
C LYS A 7 -4.10 10.43 5.35
N SER A 8 -5.23 10.55 6.02
CA SER A 8 -5.33 11.03 7.39
C SER A 8 -6.35 10.18 8.14
N GLU A 9 -6.03 9.81 9.37
CA GLU A 9 -6.89 9.04 10.26
C GLU A 9 -6.67 9.55 11.70
N PRO A 10 -7.73 9.82 12.47
CA PRO A 10 -7.60 10.32 13.83
C PRO A 10 -7.05 9.23 14.76
N VAL A 11 -6.21 9.64 15.71
CA VAL A 11 -5.75 8.77 16.80
C VAL A 11 -6.54 9.12 18.06
N GLU A 12 -7.52 8.29 18.39
CA GLU A 12 -8.52 8.62 19.43
C GLU A 12 -8.22 7.99 20.80
N ASN A 13 -7.28 7.05 20.89
CA ASN A 13 -6.93 6.40 22.15
C ASN A 13 -5.48 5.91 22.16
N GLU A 14 -4.97 5.65 23.36
CA GLU A 14 -3.58 5.23 23.62
C GLU A 14 -3.24 3.88 22.96
N SER A 15 -4.16 2.91 22.98
CA SER A 15 -3.95 1.61 22.34
C SER A 15 -3.73 1.74 20.82
N TYR A 16 -4.52 2.59 20.17
CA TYR A 16 -4.38 2.88 18.76
C TYR A 16 -3.12 3.72 18.47
N PHE A 17 -2.79 4.67 19.34
CA PHE A 17 -1.53 5.41 19.27
C PHE A 17 -0.32 4.46 19.25
N LEU A 18 -0.25 3.50 20.19
CA LEU A 18 0.81 2.49 20.25
C LEU A 18 0.83 1.57 19.01
N THR A 19 -0.34 1.30 18.43
CA THR A 19 -0.47 0.55 17.18
C THR A 19 0.13 1.31 16.00
N VAL A 20 -0.21 2.59 15.84
CA VAL A 20 0.31 3.46 14.78
C VAL A 20 1.82 3.66 14.94
N LEU A 21 2.30 3.84 16.17
CA LEU A 21 3.74 3.99 16.46
C LEU A 21 4.53 2.76 16.00
N ARG A 22 4.06 1.56 16.35
CA ARG A 22 4.64 0.30 15.88
C ARG A 22 4.57 0.17 14.36
N TYR A 23 3.43 0.49 13.76
CA TYR A 23 3.25 0.47 12.30
C TYR A 23 4.30 1.35 11.60
N ILE A 24 4.52 2.57 12.07
CA ILE A 24 5.52 3.49 11.52
C ILE A 24 6.93 2.88 11.60
N HIS A 25 7.32 2.35 12.76
CA HIS A 25 8.64 1.73 12.95
C HIS A 25 8.82 0.43 12.16
N GLN A 26 7.74 -0.32 11.88
CA GLN A 26 7.78 -1.56 11.09
C GLN A 26 7.65 -1.33 9.57
N ASN A 27 7.30 -0.13 9.09
CA ASN A 27 7.21 0.17 7.65
C ASN A 27 8.48 -0.21 6.85
N PRO A 28 9.71 0.08 7.33
CA PRO A 28 10.93 -0.34 6.66
C PRO A 28 11.10 -1.87 6.56
N LEU A 29 10.64 -2.62 7.56
CA LEU A 29 10.62 -4.09 7.51
C LEU A 29 9.64 -4.58 6.45
N LYS A 30 8.43 -4.03 6.46
CA LYS A 30 7.37 -4.38 5.50
C LYS A 30 7.75 -4.06 4.06
N ALA A 31 8.52 -2.98 3.86
CA ALA A 31 9.07 -2.59 2.57
C ALA A 31 10.29 -3.42 2.15
N GLY A 32 10.79 -4.34 2.99
CA GLY A 32 11.97 -5.16 2.71
C GLY A 32 13.29 -4.39 2.72
N MET A 33 13.32 -3.19 3.32
CA MET A 33 14.51 -2.33 3.36
C MET A 33 15.49 -2.74 4.45
N THR A 34 15.00 -3.39 5.50
CA THR A 34 15.81 -3.87 6.64
C THR A 34 15.25 -5.20 7.16
N LYS A 35 16.07 -5.93 7.92
CA LYS A 35 15.67 -7.16 8.64
C LYS A 35 15.25 -6.90 10.08
N ASN A 36 15.66 -5.79 10.70
CA ASN A 36 15.24 -5.38 12.04
C ASN A 36 14.90 -3.89 12.08
N VAL A 37 13.93 -3.51 12.90
CA VAL A 37 13.52 -2.10 13.09
C VAL A 37 14.69 -1.20 13.50
N LYS A 38 15.55 -1.68 14.41
CA LYS A 38 16.72 -0.94 14.93
C LYS A 38 17.76 -0.59 13.88
N ASP A 39 17.85 -1.38 12.80
CA ASP A 39 18.86 -1.19 11.76
C ASP A 39 18.48 -0.05 10.80
N TYR A 40 17.23 0.42 10.84
CA TYR A 40 16.75 1.50 9.97
C TYR A 40 16.99 2.88 10.59
N LYS A 41 18.06 3.53 10.11
CA LYS A 41 18.56 4.82 10.62
C LYS A 41 17.61 6.00 10.48
N TRP A 42 16.64 5.93 9.56
CA TRP A 42 15.70 7.02 9.28
C TRP A 42 14.35 6.80 9.98
N SER A 43 14.39 6.35 11.23
CA SER A 43 13.23 6.22 12.10
C SER A 43 13.58 6.68 13.51
N SER A 44 12.57 7.08 14.27
CA SER A 44 12.70 7.45 15.68
C SER A 44 12.90 6.25 16.61
N TYR A 45 12.80 5.01 16.13
CA TYR A 45 12.83 3.80 16.98
C TYR A 45 14.04 3.77 17.93
N ASN A 46 15.24 4.12 17.44
CA ASN A 46 16.45 4.11 18.26
C ASN A 46 16.44 5.21 19.34
N GLU A 47 15.69 6.30 19.16
CA GLU A 47 15.53 7.32 20.20
C GLU A 47 14.69 6.82 21.40
N PHE A 48 13.82 5.82 21.19
CA PHE A 48 13.11 5.14 22.29
C PHE A 48 14.01 4.17 23.07
N MET A 49 15.03 3.61 22.41
CA MET A 49 15.95 2.65 23.03
C MET A 49 17.10 3.34 23.76
N ASP A 50 17.60 4.44 23.19
CA ASP A 50 18.76 5.16 23.68
C ASP A 50 18.33 6.51 24.30
N LYS A 51 19.07 7.58 23.94
CA LYS A 51 18.82 8.94 24.38
C LYS A 51 18.03 9.70 23.31
N GLU A 52 16.94 10.32 23.76
CA GLU A 52 16.11 11.22 22.96
C GLU A 52 16.93 12.39 22.39
N LYS A 53 16.62 12.77 21.15
CA LYS A 53 17.16 13.96 20.48
C LYS A 53 16.06 14.86 19.97
N ILE A 54 15.03 14.29 19.36
CA ILE A 54 13.97 15.00 18.65
C ILE A 54 12.59 14.61 19.19
N VAL A 55 12.38 13.35 19.54
CA VAL A 55 11.07 12.84 20.00
C VAL A 55 10.96 12.85 21.52
N ASP A 56 9.76 13.14 22.02
CA ASP A 56 9.36 12.85 23.41
C ASP A 56 8.97 11.37 23.47
N ALA A 57 9.92 10.51 23.83
CA ALA A 57 9.69 9.08 23.93
C ALA A 57 9.00 8.73 25.26
N ASP A 58 9.25 9.50 26.31
CA ASP A 58 8.69 9.32 27.65
C ASP A 58 7.15 9.26 27.65
N PHE A 59 6.45 10.08 26.84
CA PHE A 59 4.99 9.97 26.72
C PHE A 59 4.55 8.54 26.33
N ALA A 60 5.14 7.99 25.26
CA ALA A 60 4.75 6.66 24.80
C ALA A 60 5.23 5.54 25.74
N LEU A 61 6.42 5.70 26.33
CA LEU A 61 6.99 4.72 27.27
C LEU A 61 6.14 4.62 28.55
N LYS A 62 5.61 5.75 29.04
CA LYS A 62 4.73 5.79 30.22
C LYS A 62 3.42 5.04 30.04
N ILE A 63 2.87 5.00 28.82
CA ILE A 63 1.69 4.18 28.50
C ILE A 63 1.96 2.69 28.79
N PHE A 64 3.20 2.23 28.61
CA PHE A 64 3.59 0.84 28.94
C PHE A 64 3.90 0.65 30.42
N ASN A 65 4.62 1.61 31.03
CA ASN A 65 4.99 1.60 32.44
C ASN A 65 5.49 2.97 32.91
N GLU A 66 5.14 3.36 34.14
CA GLU A 66 5.69 4.55 34.80
C GLU A 66 7.21 4.47 34.97
N ASP A 67 7.74 3.27 35.21
CA ASP A 67 9.18 3.02 35.23
C ASP A 67 9.72 2.96 33.80
N ARG A 68 10.64 3.89 33.48
CA ARG A 68 11.14 4.05 32.12
C ARG A 68 11.86 2.81 31.58
N GLU A 69 12.65 2.12 32.41
CA GLU A 69 13.38 0.92 31.97
C GLU A 69 12.41 -0.21 31.63
N LYS A 70 11.40 -0.44 32.49
CA LYS A 70 10.32 -1.39 32.21
C LYS A 70 9.46 -0.96 31.02
N GLY A 71 9.28 0.34 30.83
CA GLY A 71 8.59 0.91 29.68
C GLY A 71 9.31 0.56 28.38
N ILE A 72 10.64 0.70 28.34
CA ILE A 72 11.47 0.32 27.19
C ILE A 72 11.39 -1.17 26.90
N GLU A 73 11.47 -2.02 27.92
CA GLU A 73 11.38 -3.48 27.75
C GLU A 73 10.04 -3.88 27.13
N LYS A 74 8.93 -3.36 27.67
CA LYS A 74 7.58 -3.60 27.13
C LYS A 74 7.41 -3.01 25.73
N PHE A 75 7.94 -1.81 25.48
CA PHE A 75 7.91 -1.18 24.16
C PHE A 75 8.63 -2.06 23.13
N LYS A 76 9.79 -2.62 23.50
CA LYS A 76 10.56 -3.51 22.62
C LYS A 76 9.77 -4.77 22.30
N ILE A 77 9.19 -5.44 23.31
CA ILE A 77 8.32 -6.61 23.12
C ILE A 77 7.14 -6.28 22.21
N HIS A 78 6.46 -5.15 22.45
CA HIS A 78 5.35 -4.69 21.60
C HIS A 78 5.76 -4.52 20.14
N HIS A 79 6.99 -4.09 19.86
CA HIS A 79 7.53 -3.89 18.51
C HIS A 79 8.03 -5.18 17.84
N GLU A 80 8.29 -6.25 18.61
CA GLU A 80 8.64 -7.57 18.09
C GLU A 80 7.40 -8.33 17.59
N GLU A 81 6.21 -7.99 18.09
CA GLU A 81 4.96 -8.55 17.58
C GLU A 81 4.77 -8.24 16.09
N ILE A 82 4.50 -9.28 15.30
CA ILE A 82 4.12 -9.13 13.89
C ILE A 82 2.76 -8.45 13.84
N SER A 83 2.73 -7.17 13.48
CA SER A 83 1.47 -6.45 13.34
C SER A 83 0.78 -6.86 12.03
N ALA A 84 -0.30 -7.63 12.14
CA ALA A 84 -1.21 -7.89 11.03
C ALA A 84 -2.14 -6.69 10.73
N ILE A 85 -2.05 -5.61 11.51
CA ILE A 85 -2.94 -4.46 11.42
C ILE A 85 -2.58 -3.65 10.18
N LYS A 86 -3.58 -3.48 9.31
CA LYS A 86 -3.52 -2.53 8.20
C LYS A 86 -3.96 -1.16 8.73
N CYS A 87 -3.01 -0.25 8.91
CA CYS A 87 -3.31 1.15 9.19
C CYS A 87 -3.58 1.88 7.86
N LEU A 88 -2.69 2.79 7.45
CA LEU A 88 -2.83 3.59 6.24
C LEU A 88 -2.25 2.94 4.99
N ASP A 89 -2.15 1.61 4.98
CA ASP A 89 -1.55 0.85 3.88
C ASP A 89 -2.11 1.28 2.54
N ILE A 90 -1.22 1.62 1.61
CA ILE A 90 -1.59 1.77 0.21
C ILE A 90 -1.63 0.35 -0.33
N GLU A 91 -2.82 -0.22 -0.45
CA GLU A 91 -2.99 -1.43 -1.24
C GLU A 91 -2.57 -1.09 -2.67
N GLY A 92 -1.34 -1.48 -3.02
CA GLY A 92 -0.91 -1.43 -4.40
C GLY A 92 -1.91 -2.28 -5.17
N LYS A 93 -2.74 -1.66 -6.03
CA LYS A 93 -3.46 -2.42 -7.06
C LYS A 93 -2.40 -3.29 -7.71
N LYS A 94 -2.50 -4.62 -7.55
CA LYS A 94 -1.57 -5.57 -8.19
C LYS A 94 -1.59 -5.22 -9.67
N ARG A 95 -0.57 -4.47 -10.12
CA ARG A 95 -0.46 -4.09 -11.52
C ARG A 95 -0.19 -5.38 -12.25
N LEU A 96 -1.18 -5.87 -13.00
CA LEU A 96 -0.92 -6.97 -13.93
C LEU A 96 0.22 -6.54 -14.84
N THR A 97 1.19 -7.43 -15.05
CA THR A 97 2.19 -7.22 -16.10
C THR A 97 1.48 -7.23 -17.45
N ASP A 98 2.10 -6.67 -18.48
CA ASP A 98 1.48 -6.60 -19.79
C ASP A 98 1.24 -8.01 -20.36
N GLU A 99 2.09 -8.99 -20.06
CA GLU A 99 1.91 -10.39 -20.46
C GLU A 99 0.61 -10.96 -19.88
N LYS A 100 0.40 -10.80 -18.56
CA LYS A 100 -0.83 -11.23 -17.90
C LYS A 100 -2.04 -10.45 -18.39
N ALA A 101 -1.89 -9.16 -18.64
CA ALA A 101 -2.98 -8.32 -19.15
C ALA A 101 -3.42 -8.78 -20.56
N ILE A 102 -2.48 -9.15 -21.44
CA ILE A 102 -2.76 -9.71 -22.76
C ILE A 102 -3.55 -11.03 -22.62
N GLU A 103 -3.13 -11.94 -21.74
CA GLU A 103 -3.83 -13.20 -21.48
C GLU A 103 -5.28 -12.94 -21.02
N VAL A 104 -5.47 -12.01 -20.08
CA VAL A 104 -6.79 -11.62 -19.59
C VAL A 104 -7.67 -11.04 -20.70
N ILE A 105 -7.12 -10.16 -21.55
CA ILE A 105 -7.85 -9.57 -22.68
C ILE A 105 -8.30 -10.65 -23.66
N LYS A 106 -7.38 -11.53 -24.07
CA LYS A 106 -7.68 -12.63 -25.01
C LYS A 106 -8.74 -13.57 -24.46
N ARG A 107 -8.63 -13.93 -23.18
CA ARG A 107 -9.58 -14.80 -22.49
C ARG A 107 -10.98 -14.19 -22.38
N ILE A 108 -11.08 -12.93 -21.96
CA ILE A 108 -12.38 -12.28 -21.69
C ILE A 108 -13.10 -11.87 -22.97
N CYS A 109 -12.35 -11.37 -23.95
CA CYS A 109 -12.90 -10.92 -25.22
C CYS A 109 -13.00 -12.05 -26.24
N SER A 110 -12.50 -13.24 -25.91
CA SER A 110 -12.39 -14.40 -26.81
C SER A 110 -11.66 -14.06 -28.12
N LEU A 111 -10.52 -13.37 -28.01
CA LEU A 111 -9.75 -12.84 -29.15
C LEU A 111 -8.40 -13.54 -29.29
N LYS A 112 -7.90 -13.66 -30.53
CA LYS A 112 -6.51 -14.11 -30.79
C LYS A 112 -5.53 -12.95 -30.68
N ASN A 113 -5.94 -11.75 -31.12
CA ASN A 113 -5.20 -10.51 -31.02
C ASN A 113 -6.03 -9.42 -30.30
N CYS A 114 -5.41 -8.72 -29.35
CA CYS A 114 -6.06 -7.65 -28.57
C CYS A 114 -6.55 -6.47 -29.43
N LEU A 115 -5.95 -6.25 -30.60
CA LEU A 115 -6.35 -5.18 -31.53
C LEU A 115 -7.69 -5.45 -32.21
N GLU A 116 -8.15 -6.71 -32.28
CA GLU A 116 -9.43 -7.08 -32.92
C GLU A 116 -10.63 -6.41 -32.23
N ILE A 117 -10.49 -5.99 -30.98
CA ILE A 117 -11.54 -5.30 -30.23
C ILE A 117 -11.94 -3.95 -30.86
N GLN A 118 -11.09 -3.37 -31.72
CA GLN A 118 -11.40 -2.13 -32.44
C GLN A 118 -12.48 -2.32 -33.50
N ASN A 119 -12.62 -3.54 -34.02
CA ASN A 119 -13.59 -3.89 -35.06
C ASN A 119 -14.97 -4.25 -34.49
N MET A 120 -15.12 -4.29 -33.17
CA MET A 120 -16.38 -4.58 -32.50
C MET A 120 -17.30 -3.35 -32.47
N SER A 121 -18.59 -3.59 -32.30
CA SER A 121 -19.56 -2.51 -32.05
C SER A 121 -19.19 -1.73 -30.78
N GLN A 122 -19.58 -0.45 -30.75
CA GLN A 122 -19.31 0.41 -29.60
C GLN A 122 -19.88 -0.16 -28.30
N GLU A 123 -21.07 -0.75 -28.33
CA GLU A 123 -21.73 -1.33 -27.16
C GLU A 123 -20.96 -2.54 -26.60
N THR A 124 -20.58 -3.48 -27.47
CA THR A 124 -19.81 -4.67 -27.08
C THR A 124 -18.43 -4.29 -26.57
N ARG A 125 -17.73 -3.38 -27.26
CA ARG A 125 -16.43 -2.86 -26.83
C ARG A 125 -16.51 -2.25 -25.44
N ASN A 126 -17.50 -1.39 -25.20
CA ASN A 126 -17.69 -0.72 -23.92
C ASN A 126 -17.93 -1.71 -22.77
N LYS A 127 -18.73 -2.76 -23.02
CA LYS A 127 -18.95 -3.86 -22.06
C LYS A 127 -17.63 -4.56 -21.69
N TYR A 128 -16.78 -4.84 -22.67
CA TYR A 128 -15.47 -5.43 -22.41
C TYR A 128 -14.53 -4.48 -21.66
N MET A 129 -14.49 -3.19 -22.00
CA MET A 129 -13.66 -2.21 -21.27
C MET A 129 -13.99 -2.17 -19.78
N LYS A 130 -15.30 -2.17 -19.44
CA LYS A 130 -15.75 -2.21 -18.05
C LYS A 130 -15.28 -3.48 -17.34
N ARG A 131 -15.46 -4.64 -17.97
CA ARG A 131 -15.05 -5.94 -17.40
C ARG A 131 -13.53 -6.06 -17.22
N LEU A 132 -12.74 -5.51 -18.14
CA LEU A 132 -11.28 -5.49 -18.04
C LEU A 132 -10.77 -4.63 -16.87
N LYS A 133 -11.48 -3.54 -16.55
CA LYS A 133 -11.17 -2.71 -15.37
C LYS A 133 -11.47 -3.44 -14.07
N GLU A 134 -12.58 -4.20 -14.03
CA GLU A 134 -12.97 -5.02 -12.87
C GLU A 134 -11.92 -6.12 -12.58
N GLU A 135 -11.27 -6.64 -13.63
CA GLU A 135 -10.15 -7.59 -13.52
C GLU A 135 -8.80 -6.94 -13.16
N GLY A 136 -8.79 -5.62 -12.92
CA GLY A 136 -7.64 -4.91 -12.40
C GLY A 136 -6.72 -4.28 -13.44
N LEU A 137 -7.07 -4.30 -14.73
CA LEU A 137 -6.29 -3.61 -15.76
C LEU A 137 -6.49 -2.09 -15.67
N SER A 138 -5.40 -1.34 -15.78
CA SER A 138 -5.49 0.13 -15.80
C SER A 138 -6.01 0.64 -17.16
N THR A 139 -6.67 1.81 -17.16
CA THR A 139 -7.11 2.50 -18.39
C THR A 139 -5.96 2.68 -19.39
N LYS A 140 -4.73 2.92 -18.90
CA LYS A 140 -3.54 3.06 -19.74
C LYS A 140 -3.16 1.74 -20.41
N GLN A 141 -3.15 0.63 -19.66
CA GLN A 141 -2.83 -0.68 -20.20
C GLN A 141 -3.86 -1.14 -21.22
N ILE A 142 -5.14 -1.01 -20.92
CA ILE A 142 -6.22 -1.35 -21.85
C ILE A 142 -6.05 -0.55 -23.15
N SER A 143 -5.87 0.77 -23.06
CA SER A 143 -5.70 1.63 -24.24
C SER A 143 -4.48 1.25 -25.07
N ARG A 144 -3.33 0.98 -24.43
CA ARG A 144 -2.09 0.58 -25.11
C ARG A 144 -2.20 -0.79 -25.79
N LEU A 145 -2.77 -1.78 -25.12
CA LEU A 145 -2.82 -3.16 -25.60
C LEU A 145 -3.92 -3.40 -26.64
N THR A 146 -5.01 -2.66 -26.56
CA THR A 146 -6.14 -2.78 -27.49
C THR A 146 -6.12 -1.76 -28.63
N GLY A 147 -5.33 -0.69 -28.49
CA GLY A 147 -5.30 0.45 -29.39
C GLY A 147 -6.57 1.32 -29.36
N VAL A 148 -7.51 1.05 -28.45
CA VAL A 148 -8.68 1.92 -28.23
C VAL A 148 -8.22 3.19 -27.51
N SER A 149 -8.72 4.35 -27.95
CA SER A 149 -8.30 5.63 -27.38
C SER A 149 -8.63 5.73 -25.88
N ARG A 150 -7.70 6.32 -25.12
CA ARG A 150 -7.83 6.45 -23.66
C ARG A 150 -9.13 7.12 -23.24
N GLY A 151 -9.63 8.09 -24.01
CA GLY A 151 -10.89 8.78 -23.74
C GLY A 151 -12.10 7.85 -23.77
N VAL A 152 -12.14 6.91 -24.71
CA VAL A 152 -13.21 5.90 -24.81
C VAL A 152 -13.12 4.91 -23.65
N VAL A 153 -11.92 4.42 -23.34
CA VAL A 153 -11.70 3.52 -22.20
C VAL A 153 -12.02 4.20 -20.88
N LEU A 154 -11.82 5.51 -20.74
CA LEU A 154 -12.12 6.23 -19.49
C LEU A 154 -13.63 6.39 -19.26
N LYS A 155 -14.39 6.67 -20.31
CA LYS A 155 -15.85 6.93 -20.27
C LYS A 155 -16.73 5.68 -20.07
N THR A 156 -16.13 4.49 -20.12
CA THR A 156 -16.81 3.18 -20.02
C THR A 156 -16.73 2.58 -18.64
#